data_AF-A0A8T5S3P9-F1
#
_entry.id   AF-A0A8T5S3P9-F1
#
_cell.length_a   1.000
_cell.length_b   1.000
_cell.length_c   1.000
_cell.angle_alpha   90.00
_cell.angle_beta   90.00
_cell.angle_gamma   90.00
#
_symmetry.space_group_name_H-M   'P 1'
#
loop_
_entity.id
_entity.type
_entity.pdbx_description
1 polymer ?
#
loop_
_entity_poly.entity_id
_entity_poly.type
_entity_poly.pdbx_seq_one_letter_code
_entity_poly.pdbx_strand_id
1 'polypeptide(L)'
;MIDQNNKYFWQVTLQFNSFMKSAIEGPNCINPQICKGDCCSIKIDVPKVLAKEYIRRGYAEINDFIRSNIFSFQLRFNEKTGKCFLFDKQINGCSIHNSGIKPPQCWIYPTGFSNPENKQINCKKVTGWKIIDEHKAKQAENLLQIYIFLCKIETKKELDLIKLRLNNSDSTISQNKSYSLKEDLSKFAPSSLGGFKDLWEHISPLPAEGLSLQMKKFCFLYNKDCKYLVDNFINCPNVCETTAIKLVEFLQLNLLLYIKKKGADINGEYPLYKLFTFKKLSSF
;
A
#
# COMPACT_ATOMS: atom_id res chain seq x y z
N MET A 1 -10.44 -6.49 24.80
CA MET A 1 -9.05 -6.80 25.18
C MET A 1 -8.15 -6.39 24.03
N ILE A 2 -7.27 -5.40 24.20
CA ILE A 2 -6.35 -4.96 23.14
C ILE A 2 -5.16 -5.92 23.17
N ASP A 3 -5.09 -6.83 22.21
CA ASP A 3 -3.95 -7.71 22.01
C ASP A 3 -2.74 -6.91 21.52
N GLN A 4 -1.92 -6.43 22.46
CA GLN A 4 -0.77 -5.56 22.18
C GLN A 4 0.30 -6.23 21.29
N ASN A 5 0.34 -7.57 21.25
CA ASN A 5 1.36 -8.33 20.51
C ASN A 5 0.81 -8.99 19.24
N ASN A 6 -0.44 -8.70 18.86
CA ASN A 6 -1.11 -9.35 17.73
C ASN A 6 -1.08 -10.89 17.83
N LYS A 7 -1.06 -11.46 19.04
CA LYS A 7 -1.09 -12.91 19.30
C LYS A 7 -2.24 -13.60 18.56
N TYR A 8 -3.44 -13.03 18.63
CA TYR A 8 -4.63 -13.56 17.99
C TYR A 8 -4.52 -13.52 16.46
N PHE A 9 -3.99 -12.42 15.90
CA PHE A 9 -3.72 -12.33 14.46
C PHE A 9 -2.75 -13.44 14.01
N TRP A 10 -1.68 -13.66 14.77
CA TRP A 10 -0.70 -14.70 14.47
C TRP A 10 -1.28 -16.11 14.62
N GLN A 11 -2.10 -16.36 15.65
CA GLN A 11 -2.82 -17.63 15.80
C GLN A 11 -3.68 -17.93 14.57
N VAL A 12 -4.50 -16.97 14.15
CA VAL A 12 -5.36 -17.10 12.95
C VAL A 12 -4.51 -17.34 11.70
N THR A 13 -3.44 -16.57 11.51
CA THR A 13 -2.57 -16.68 10.32
C THR A 13 -1.86 -18.03 10.25
N LEU A 14 -1.28 -18.51 11.36
CA LEU A 14 -0.58 -19.78 11.42
C LEU A 14 -1.54 -20.95 11.25
N GLN A 15 -2.72 -20.90 11.88
CA GLN A 15 -3.73 -21.94 11.75
C GLN A 15 -4.29 -22.00 10.33
N PHE A 16 -4.55 -20.85 9.71
CA PHE A 16 -4.96 -20.78 8.29
C PHE A 16 -3.91 -21.42 7.38
N ASN A 17 -2.63 -21.05 7.54
CA ASN A 17 -1.54 -21.63 6.76
C ASN A 17 -1.42 -23.15 6.96
N SER A 18 -1.59 -23.63 8.18
CA SER A 18 -1.57 -25.06 8.51
C SER A 18 -2.72 -25.83 7.86
N PHE A 19 -3.94 -25.29 7.91
CA PHE A 19 -5.10 -25.89 7.24
C PHE A 19 -4.93 -25.88 5.74
N MET A 20 -4.59 -24.75 5.13
CA MET A 20 -4.39 -24.69 3.67
C MET A 20 -3.31 -25.67 3.22
N LYS A 21 -2.17 -25.76 3.92
CA LYS A 21 -1.08 -26.69 3.57
C LYS A 21 -1.50 -28.16 3.59
N SER A 22 -2.44 -28.54 4.46
CA SER A 22 -2.89 -29.93 4.59
C SER A 22 -4.22 -30.23 3.90
N ALA A 23 -4.94 -29.19 3.45
CA ALA A 23 -6.23 -29.31 2.77
C ALA A 23 -6.12 -29.37 1.24
N ILE A 24 -4.97 -29.01 0.70
CA ILE A 24 -4.74 -28.93 -0.74
C ILE A 24 -3.55 -29.78 -1.16
N GLU A 25 -3.67 -30.38 -2.33
CA GLU A 25 -2.57 -31.00 -3.05
C GLU A 25 -2.26 -30.13 -4.27
N GLY A 26 -0.98 -29.99 -4.65
CA GLY A 26 -0.59 -29.25 -5.83
C GLY A 26 0.91 -29.22 -6.10
N PRO A 27 1.30 -28.65 -7.26
CA PRO A 27 2.70 -28.57 -7.66
C PRO A 27 3.55 -27.78 -6.65
N ASN A 28 4.76 -28.28 -6.38
CA ASN A 28 5.70 -27.60 -5.52
C ASN A 28 6.21 -26.30 -6.19
N CYS A 29 5.73 -25.15 -5.71
CA CYS A 29 6.06 -23.82 -6.25
C CYS A 29 7.51 -23.36 -6.02
N ILE A 30 8.34 -24.15 -5.34
CA ILE A 30 9.78 -23.88 -5.16
C ILE A 30 10.66 -24.94 -5.82
N ASN A 31 10.06 -25.88 -6.57
CA ASN A 31 10.82 -26.82 -7.37
C ASN A 31 10.92 -26.28 -8.81
N PRO A 32 12.11 -25.86 -9.29
CA PRO A 32 12.27 -25.29 -10.64
C PRO A 32 11.94 -26.27 -11.77
N GLN A 33 11.94 -27.58 -11.50
CA GLN A 33 11.51 -28.60 -12.46
C GLN A 33 9.98 -28.72 -12.55
N ILE A 34 9.24 -28.19 -11.57
CA ILE A 34 7.78 -28.28 -11.47
C ILE A 34 7.11 -26.91 -11.70
N CYS A 35 7.52 -25.87 -10.98
CA CYS A 35 7.06 -24.49 -11.17
C CYS A 35 8.20 -23.66 -11.78
N LYS A 36 7.99 -23.12 -12.98
CA LYS A 36 8.95 -22.24 -13.67
C LYS A 36 8.92 -20.79 -13.17
N GLY A 37 8.46 -20.59 -11.93
CA GLY A 37 8.29 -19.27 -11.33
C GLY A 37 7.06 -18.49 -11.84
N ASP A 38 6.12 -19.16 -12.52
CA ASP A 38 4.91 -18.56 -13.10
C ASP A 38 3.70 -18.58 -12.15
N CYS A 39 3.90 -19.07 -10.93
CA CYS A 39 2.82 -19.42 -10.02
C CYS A 39 2.13 -18.21 -9.35
N CYS A 40 2.68 -16.99 -9.45
CA CYS A 40 2.16 -15.80 -8.75
C CYS A 40 2.26 -14.55 -9.62
N SER A 41 1.14 -14.10 -10.21
CA SER A 41 1.01 -12.84 -10.97
C SER A 41 -0.04 -11.89 -10.41
N ILE A 42 -0.27 -11.95 -9.09
CA ILE A 42 -1.27 -11.14 -8.40
C ILE A 42 -0.63 -10.06 -7.53
N LYS A 43 -1.36 -8.94 -7.42
CA LYS A 43 -1.13 -7.93 -6.38
C LYS A 43 -1.72 -8.44 -5.08
N ILE A 44 -0.95 -8.31 -4.00
CA ILE A 44 -1.24 -8.91 -2.71
C ILE A 44 -1.25 -7.80 -1.67
N ASP A 45 -2.41 -7.56 -1.06
CA ASP A 45 -2.55 -6.68 0.09
C ASP A 45 -2.23 -7.43 1.39
N VAL A 46 -1.48 -6.81 2.29
CA VAL A 46 -1.07 -7.38 3.58
C VAL A 46 -1.16 -6.35 4.69
N PRO A 47 -1.65 -6.72 5.89
CA PRO A 47 -1.63 -5.85 7.07
C PRO A 47 -0.20 -5.47 7.44
N LYS A 48 -0.05 -4.31 8.07
CA LYS A 48 1.20 -3.80 8.60
C LYS A 48 1.85 -4.78 9.58
N VAL A 49 1.07 -5.52 10.37
CA VAL A 49 1.60 -6.57 11.24
C VAL A 49 2.36 -7.64 10.45
N LEU A 50 1.82 -8.07 9.30
CA LEU A 50 2.50 -9.05 8.45
C LEU A 50 3.68 -8.42 7.70
N ALA A 51 3.53 -7.20 7.20
CA ALA A 51 4.62 -6.47 6.54
C ALA A 51 5.83 -6.24 7.48
N LYS A 52 5.58 -5.86 8.74
CA LYS A 52 6.62 -5.75 9.78
C LYS A 52 7.34 -7.08 10.03
N GLU A 53 6.62 -8.19 9.99
CA GLU A 53 7.22 -9.50 10.16
C GLU A 53 8.13 -9.90 8.99
N TYR A 54 7.75 -9.56 7.75
CA TYR A 54 8.63 -9.76 6.59
C TYR A 54 9.93 -8.98 6.73
N ILE A 55 9.85 -7.71 7.16
CA ILE A 55 11.05 -6.89 7.42
C ILE A 55 11.88 -7.50 8.54
N ARG A 56 11.24 -7.86 9.67
CA ARG A 56 11.93 -8.45 10.83
C ARG A 56 12.70 -9.73 10.49
N ARG A 57 12.16 -10.55 9.59
CA ARG A 57 12.78 -11.81 9.14
C ARG A 57 13.74 -11.64 7.95
N GLY A 58 13.95 -10.41 7.46
CA GLY A 58 14.87 -10.12 6.35
C GLY A 58 14.33 -10.48 4.96
N TYR A 59 13.01 -10.63 4.81
CA TYR A 59 12.40 -10.90 3.50
C TYR A 59 12.08 -9.64 2.69
N ALA A 60 12.08 -8.46 3.33
CA ALA A 60 11.62 -7.22 2.72
C ALA A 60 12.29 -6.00 3.36
N GLU A 61 12.31 -4.90 2.64
CA GLU A 61 12.54 -3.55 3.16
C GLU A 61 11.25 -2.73 3.14
N ILE A 62 11.24 -1.57 3.79
CA ILE A 62 10.06 -0.68 3.81
C ILE A 62 9.62 -0.30 2.38
N ASN A 63 10.58 -0.12 1.46
CA ASN A 63 10.33 0.26 0.06
C ASN A 63 9.71 -0.86 -0.79
N ASP A 64 9.58 -2.07 -0.24
CA ASP A 64 8.86 -3.18 -0.86
C ASP A 64 7.35 -3.13 -0.64
N PHE A 65 6.85 -2.13 0.08
CA PHE A 65 5.44 -1.99 0.40
C PHE A 65 4.88 -0.67 -0.14
N ILE A 66 3.73 -0.77 -0.82
CA ILE A 66 2.94 0.35 -1.28
C ILE A 66 1.76 0.50 -0.31
N ARG A 67 1.41 1.72 0.10
CA ARG A 67 0.22 1.94 0.93
C ARG A 67 -1.03 1.42 0.22
N SER A 68 -1.89 0.72 0.94
CA SER A 68 -3.15 0.18 0.44
C SER A 68 -4.32 0.56 1.34
N ASN A 69 -5.48 0.79 0.72
CA ASN A 69 -6.74 1.03 1.42
C ASN A 69 -7.49 -0.28 1.75
N ILE A 70 -6.97 -1.45 1.34
CA ILE A 70 -7.57 -2.76 1.60
C ILE A 70 -7.07 -3.30 2.94
N PHE A 71 -5.79 -3.70 3.01
CA PHE A 71 -5.16 -4.25 4.23
C PHE A 71 -3.95 -3.41 4.66
N SER A 72 -4.00 -2.08 4.66
CA SER A 72 -2.88 -1.17 5.01
C SER A 72 -1.74 -1.10 3.99
N PHE A 73 -1.26 -2.22 3.44
CA PHE A 73 -0.19 -2.25 2.44
C PHE A 73 -0.45 -3.24 1.32
N GLN A 74 0.20 -3.03 0.18
CA GLN A 74 0.31 -3.94 -0.94
C GLN A 74 1.79 -4.27 -1.15
N LEU A 75 2.08 -5.54 -1.43
CA LEU A 75 3.43 -5.97 -1.81
C LEU A 75 3.79 -5.35 -3.16
N ARG A 76 4.97 -4.74 -3.26
CA ARG A 76 5.49 -4.20 -4.52
C ARG A 76 5.55 -5.31 -5.57
N PHE A 77 5.00 -5.00 -6.73
CA PHE A 77 4.86 -5.91 -7.85
C PHE A 77 5.59 -5.36 -9.07
N ASN A 78 6.42 -6.18 -9.70
CA ASN A 78 7.11 -5.83 -10.94
C ASN A 78 6.20 -6.19 -12.12
N GLU A 79 5.62 -5.17 -12.76
CA GLU A 79 4.70 -5.35 -13.90
C GLU A 79 5.38 -6.00 -15.12
N LYS A 80 6.70 -5.86 -15.29
CA LYS A 80 7.42 -6.47 -16.42
C LYS A 80 7.61 -7.98 -16.23
N THR A 81 7.88 -8.41 -15.00
CA THR A 81 8.12 -9.83 -14.69
C THR A 81 6.88 -10.53 -14.19
N GLY A 82 5.87 -9.77 -13.76
CA GLY A 82 4.68 -10.29 -13.10
C GLY A 82 4.95 -10.84 -11.70
N LYS A 83 6.00 -10.38 -10.99
CA LYS A 83 6.45 -10.98 -9.72
C LYS A 83 6.53 -9.96 -8.60
N CYS A 84 6.16 -10.36 -7.38
CA CYS A 84 6.41 -9.56 -6.18
C CYS A 84 7.84 -9.79 -5.64
N PHE A 85 8.28 -8.94 -4.70
CA PHE A 85 9.63 -9.00 -4.12
C PHE A 85 9.95 -10.33 -3.39
N LEU A 86 8.94 -11.12 -3.03
CA LEU A 86 9.12 -12.43 -2.38
C LEU A 86 9.55 -13.52 -3.38
N PHE A 87 9.63 -13.22 -4.67
CA PHE A 87 10.16 -14.16 -5.65
C PHE A 87 11.69 -14.24 -5.53
N ASP A 88 12.18 -15.46 -5.31
CA ASP A 88 13.60 -15.78 -5.24
C ASP A 88 13.98 -16.61 -6.47
N LYS A 89 14.96 -16.09 -7.22
CA LYS A 89 15.51 -16.72 -8.43
C LYS A 89 16.25 -18.02 -8.14
N GLN A 90 16.90 -18.15 -6.98
CA GLN A 90 17.70 -19.33 -6.64
C GLN A 90 16.84 -20.58 -6.48
N ILE A 91 15.69 -20.43 -5.83
CA ILE A 91 14.69 -21.50 -5.66
C ILE A 91 13.59 -21.47 -6.74
N ASN A 92 13.68 -20.53 -7.68
CA ASN A 92 12.69 -20.24 -8.71
C ASN A 92 11.24 -20.19 -8.18
N GLY A 93 11.04 -19.54 -7.04
CA GLY A 93 9.82 -19.68 -6.27
C GLY A 93 9.64 -18.58 -5.23
N CYS A 94 8.72 -18.78 -4.29
CA CYS A 94 8.46 -17.82 -3.23
C CYS A 94 9.34 -18.11 -2.01
N SER A 95 10.16 -17.15 -1.57
CA SER A 95 11.07 -17.29 -0.43
C SER A 95 10.35 -17.63 0.88
N ILE A 96 9.09 -17.21 1.02
CA ILE A 96 8.28 -17.46 2.21
C ILE A 96 7.40 -18.72 2.11
N HIS A 97 7.56 -19.55 1.07
CA HIS A 97 6.68 -20.69 0.82
C HIS A 97 6.49 -21.62 2.04
N ASN A 98 7.57 -21.89 2.78
CA ASN A 98 7.58 -22.77 3.95
C ASN A 98 7.68 -22.01 5.29
N SER A 99 7.50 -20.70 5.28
CA SER A 99 7.74 -19.84 6.46
C SER A 99 6.61 -19.83 7.51
N GLY A 100 5.43 -20.34 7.15
CA GLY A 100 4.19 -20.26 7.94
C GLY A 100 3.51 -18.87 7.93
N ILE A 101 4.09 -17.88 7.26
CA ILE A 101 3.56 -16.50 7.21
C ILE A 101 3.15 -16.10 5.78
N LYS A 102 2.78 -17.07 4.94
CA LYS A 102 2.30 -16.79 3.58
C LYS A 102 0.93 -16.09 3.68
N PRO A 103 0.71 -14.98 2.93
CA PRO A 103 -0.54 -14.25 3.02
C PRO A 103 -1.65 -15.08 2.37
N PRO A 104 -2.90 -14.99 2.86
CA PRO A 104 -3.98 -15.85 2.39
C PRO A 104 -4.24 -15.79 0.88
N GLN A 105 -4.07 -14.62 0.22
CA GLN A 105 -4.25 -14.51 -1.23
C GLN A 105 -3.34 -15.48 -2.01
N CYS A 106 -2.14 -15.78 -1.51
CA CYS A 106 -1.21 -16.70 -2.17
C CYS A 106 -1.61 -18.18 -2.03
N TRP A 107 -2.54 -18.52 -1.14
CA TRP A 107 -3.15 -19.85 -1.07
C TRP A 107 -4.42 -19.92 -1.90
N ILE A 108 -5.23 -18.86 -1.86
CA ILE A 108 -6.54 -18.77 -2.53
C ILE A 108 -6.39 -18.71 -4.05
N TYR A 109 -5.48 -17.87 -4.54
CA TYR A 109 -5.31 -17.64 -5.98
C TYR A 109 -5.03 -18.92 -6.78
N PRO A 110 -4.05 -19.78 -6.43
CA PRO A 110 -3.79 -21.00 -7.19
C PRO A 110 -4.86 -22.09 -6.99
N THR A 111 -5.63 -22.05 -5.89
CA THR A 111 -6.58 -23.11 -5.53
C THR A 111 -8.00 -22.82 -5.98
N GLY A 112 -8.33 -21.57 -6.33
CA GLY A 112 -9.69 -21.19 -6.67
C GLY A 112 -10.64 -21.36 -5.48
N PHE A 113 -10.17 -21.09 -4.26
CA PHE A 113 -10.93 -21.17 -2.98
C PHE A 113 -12.26 -20.36 -2.98
N SER A 114 -12.58 -19.67 -4.07
CA SER A 114 -13.83 -19.02 -4.41
C SER A 114 -14.43 -19.56 -5.73
N ASN A 115 -14.52 -20.89 -5.90
CA ASN A 115 -15.12 -21.56 -7.07
C ASN A 115 -16.45 -22.25 -6.69
N PRO A 116 -17.52 -21.49 -6.38
CA PRO A 116 -18.80 -22.05 -5.95
C PRO A 116 -19.50 -22.91 -7.02
N GLU A 117 -19.03 -22.90 -8.26
CA GLU A 117 -19.65 -23.61 -9.38
C GLU A 117 -18.94 -24.92 -9.77
N ASN A 118 -17.87 -25.32 -9.05
CA ASN A 118 -17.08 -26.52 -9.35
C ASN A 118 -16.58 -26.64 -10.81
N LYS A 119 -16.54 -25.53 -11.55
CA LYS A 119 -16.05 -25.51 -12.93
C LYS A 119 -14.55 -25.72 -12.92
N GLN A 120 -14.04 -26.52 -13.84
CA GLN A 120 -12.61 -26.73 -14.01
C GLN A 120 -11.97 -25.40 -14.45
N ILE A 121 -11.43 -24.66 -13.49
CA ILE A 121 -10.75 -23.39 -13.78
C ILE A 121 -9.41 -23.75 -14.43
N ASN A 122 -9.35 -23.58 -15.75
CA ASN A 122 -8.10 -23.54 -16.48
C ASN A 122 -7.29 -22.35 -15.97
N CYS A 123 -6.42 -22.62 -15.00
CA CYS A 123 -5.39 -21.75 -14.50
C CYS A 123 -4.70 -21.02 -15.67
N LYS A 124 -4.15 -19.83 -15.46
CA LYS A 124 -2.91 -19.45 -16.16
C LYS A 124 -1.77 -20.31 -15.58
N LYS A 125 -1.90 -21.60 -15.95
CA LYS A 125 -1.12 -22.85 -15.91
C LYS A 125 -0.06 -23.03 -14.81
N VAL A 126 -0.48 -23.67 -13.73
CA VAL A 126 -0.10 -25.09 -13.54
C VAL A 126 -1.37 -25.87 -13.16
N THR A 127 -1.76 -26.83 -13.98
CA THR A 127 -2.76 -27.85 -13.62
C THR A 127 -2.29 -28.58 -12.35
N GLY A 128 -3.21 -28.94 -11.45
CA GLY A 128 -2.91 -29.89 -10.38
C GLY A 128 -3.17 -29.43 -8.94
N TRP A 129 -3.61 -28.19 -8.71
CA TRP A 129 -4.11 -27.82 -7.39
C TRP A 129 -5.52 -28.38 -7.17
N LYS A 130 -5.71 -29.16 -6.11
CA LYS A 130 -6.99 -29.78 -5.73
C LYS A 130 -7.20 -29.66 -4.22
N ILE A 131 -8.45 -29.45 -3.81
CA ILE A 131 -8.84 -29.61 -2.41
C ILE A 131 -8.97 -31.11 -2.16
N ILE A 132 -8.22 -31.63 -1.20
CA ILE A 132 -8.22 -33.05 -0.81
C ILE A 132 -8.87 -33.28 0.57
N ASP A 133 -9.10 -32.20 1.33
CA ASP A 133 -9.79 -32.23 2.63
C ASP A 133 -10.74 -31.02 2.71
N GLU A 134 -11.99 -31.25 2.33
CA GLU A 134 -13.04 -30.22 2.30
C GLU A 134 -13.34 -29.65 3.69
N HIS A 135 -13.25 -30.48 4.73
CA HIS A 135 -13.51 -30.04 6.10
C HIS A 135 -12.47 -29.01 6.55
N LYS A 136 -11.18 -29.30 6.34
CA LYS A 136 -10.11 -28.32 6.65
C LYS A 136 -10.18 -27.11 5.74
N ALA A 137 -10.53 -27.26 4.47
CA ALA A 137 -10.75 -26.12 3.58
C ALA A 137 -11.85 -25.20 4.13
N LYS A 138 -12.99 -25.75 4.56
CA LYS A 138 -14.07 -24.96 5.18
C LYS A 138 -13.64 -24.29 6.49
N GLN A 139 -12.82 -24.96 7.31
CA GLN A 139 -12.25 -24.33 8.50
C GLN A 139 -11.29 -23.19 8.15
N ALA A 140 -10.48 -23.33 7.09
CA ALA A 140 -9.62 -22.25 6.59
C ALA A 140 -10.44 -21.07 6.08
N GLU A 141 -11.63 -21.30 5.52
CA GLU A 141 -12.52 -20.24 5.05
C GLU A 141 -13.03 -19.38 6.21
N ASN A 142 -13.41 -20.03 7.32
CA ASN A 142 -13.80 -19.32 8.54
C ASN A 142 -12.64 -18.47 9.08
N LEU A 143 -11.42 -19.02 9.11
CA LEU A 143 -10.22 -18.28 9.53
C LEU A 143 -9.88 -17.13 8.59
N LEU A 144 -10.11 -17.28 7.29
CA LEU A 144 -9.94 -16.22 6.31
C LEU A 144 -10.86 -15.04 6.60
N GLN A 145 -12.13 -15.27 6.95
CA GLN A 145 -13.05 -14.18 7.31
C GLN A 145 -12.57 -13.43 8.56
N ILE A 146 -12.05 -14.15 9.56
CA ILE A 146 -11.46 -13.54 10.75
C ILE A 146 -10.21 -12.73 10.38
N TYR A 147 -9.32 -13.28 9.56
CA TYR A 147 -8.13 -12.57 9.07
C TYR A 147 -8.51 -11.27 8.36
N ILE A 148 -9.48 -11.31 7.44
CA ILE A 148 -9.97 -10.14 6.70
C ILE A 148 -10.52 -9.09 7.67
N PHE A 149 -11.30 -9.52 8.67
CA PHE A 149 -11.84 -8.62 9.69
C PHE A 149 -10.72 -7.92 10.48
N LEU A 150 -9.72 -8.67 10.94
CA LEU A 150 -8.57 -8.12 11.66
C LEU A 150 -7.79 -7.13 10.80
N CYS A 151 -7.56 -7.45 9.51
CA CYS A 151 -6.89 -6.56 8.58
C CYS A 151 -7.68 -5.25 8.38
N LYS A 152 -9.01 -5.32 8.23
CA LYS A 152 -9.87 -4.12 8.10
C LYS A 152 -9.81 -3.22 9.33
N ILE A 153 -9.78 -3.81 10.53
CA ILE A 153 -9.59 -3.04 11.78
C ILE A 153 -8.24 -2.33 11.77
N GLU A 154 -7.17 -3.03 11.38
CA GLU A 154 -5.83 -2.45 11.30
C GLU A 154 -5.77 -1.33 10.26
N THR A 155 -6.31 -1.53 9.06
CA THR A 155 -6.40 -0.50 8.01
C THR A 155 -7.08 0.76 8.53
N LYS A 156 -8.20 0.62 9.25
CA LYS A 156 -8.90 1.77 9.85
C LYS A 156 -8.00 2.53 10.83
N LYS A 157 -7.30 1.81 11.72
CA LYS A 157 -6.35 2.42 12.66
C LYS A 157 -5.21 3.12 11.93
N GLU A 158 -4.65 2.51 10.89
CA GLU A 158 -3.57 3.09 10.08
C GLU A 158 -4.01 4.36 9.35
N LEU A 159 -5.25 4.43 8.88
CA LEU A 159 -5.82 5.64 8.27
C LEU A 159 -5.98 6.77 9.29
N ASP A 160 -6.33 6.47 10.53
CA ASP A 160 -6.42 7.49 11.59
C ASP A 160 -5.05 8.11 11.93
N LEU A 161 -3.94 7.41 11.65
CA LEU A 161 -2.58 7.91 11.84
C LEU A 161 -2.16 8.96 10.79
N ILE A 162 -2.95 9.20 9.73
CA ILE A 162 -2.62 10.20 8.70
C ILE A 162 -2.37 11.60 9.31
N LYS A 163 -3.09 11.93 10.39
CA LYS A 163 -2.89 13.15 11.17
C LYS A 163 -1.48 13.26 11.75
N LEU A 164 -0.97 12.16 12.29
CA LEU A 164 0.39 12.10 12.85
C LEU A 164 1.45 12.17 11.76
N ARG A 165 1.17 11.66 10.55
CA ARG A 165 2.06 11.77 9.39
C ARG A 165 2.14 13.19 8.84
N LEU A 166 1.08 13.99 9.03
CA LEU A 166 0.97 15.38 8.60
C LEU A 166 1.24 16.42 9.69
N ASN A 167 1.71 16.03 10.88
CA ASN A 167 2.02 16.94 11.98
C ASN A 167 0.79 17.64 12.63
N ASN A 168 -0.33 16.94 12.84
CA ASN A 168 -1.49 17.48 13.56
C ASN A 168 -1.41 17.32 15.10
N SER A 169 -0.21 17.18 15.69
CA SER A 169 0.01 17.09 17.14
C SER A 169 1.18 17.96 17.58
N ASP A 170 1.12 18.54 18.79
CA ASP A 170 2.16 19.47 19.31
C ASP A 170 3.48 18.80 19.76
N SER A 171 3.76 17.55 19.38
CA SER A 171 4.98 16.86 19.80
C SER A 171 6.21 17.23 18.95
N THR A 172 7.41 17.18 19.53
CA THR A 172 8.68 17.47 18.84
C THR A 172 8.92 16.57 17.61
N ILE A 173 8.52 15.29 17.70
CA ILE A 173 8.58 14.33 16.57
C ILE A 173 7.71 14.81 15.41
N SER A 174 6.58 15.43 15.74
CA SER A 174 5.59 15.94 14.81
C SER A 174 6.16 17.14 14.01
N GLN A 175 6.79 18.09 14.69
CA GLN A 175 7.43 19.27 14.07
C GLN A 175 8.51 18.87 13.06
N ASN A 176 9.34 17.86 13.40
CA ASN A 176 10.37 17.34 12.51
C ASN A 176 9.80 16.75 11.20
N LYS A 177 8.63 16.11 11.25
CA LYS A 177 7.99 15.55 10.03
C LYS A 177 7.45 16.61 9.08
N SER A 178 6.86 17.70 9.61
CA SER A 178 6.42 18.81 8.78
C SER A 178 7.59 19.54 8.13
N TYR A 179 8.69 19.71 8.89
CA TYR A 179 9.94 20.25 8.37
C TYR A 179 10.47 19.38 7.22
N SER A 180 10.54 18.06 7.41
CA SER A 180 10.95 17.10 6.37
C SER A 180 10.11 17.21 5.10
N LEU A 181 8.78 17.29 5.20
CA LEU A 181 7.92 17.43 4.01
C LEU A 181 8.14 18.77 3.29
N LYS A 182 8.36 19.87 4.04
CA LYS A 182 8.68 21.18 3.43
C LYS A 182 10.04 21.14 2.72
N GLU A 183 11.03 20.48 3.33
CA GLU A 183 12.35 20.29 2.74
C GLU A 183 12.28 19.39 1.50
N ASP A 184 11.45 18.35 1.51
CA ASP A 184 11.25 17.52 0.33
C ASP A 184 10.54 18.30 -0.79
N LEU A 185 9.56 19.14 -0.46
CA LEU A 185 8.89 20.01 -1.44
C LEU A 185 9.86 21.00 -2.08
N SER A 186 10.81 21.57 -1.33
CA SER A 186 11.76 22.55 -1.87
C SER A 186 12.76 21.95 -2.86
N LYS A 187 12.88 20.61 -2.91
CA LYS A 187 13.68 19.86 -3.89
C LYS A 187 12.93 19.60 -5.21
N PHE A 188 11.64 19.91 -5.29
CA PHE A 188 10.82 19.66 -6.47
C PHE A 188 10.60 20.94 -7.27
N ALA A 189 10.65 20.84 -8.60
CA ALA A 189 10.08 21.86 -9.46
C ALA A 189 8.56 21.88 -9.25
N PRO A 190 7.92 23.07 -9.12
CA PRO A 190 6.47 23.12 -8.95
C PRO A 190 5.72 22.54 -10.15
N SER A 191 6.30 22.60 -11.35
CA SER A 191 5.75 21.98 -12.56
C SER A 191 5.77 20.45 -12.51
N SER A 192 6.65 19.82 -11.73
CA SER A 192 6.79 18.37 -11.61
C SER A 192 6.08 17.77 -10.39
N LEU A 193 5.37 18.58 -9.59
CA LEU A 193 4.63 18.12 -8.42
C LEU A 193 3.19 17.72 -8.77
N GLY A 194 2.92 16.42 -8.83
CA GLY A 194 1.62 15.85 -9.19
C GLY A 194 0.65 15.66 -8.03
N GLY A 195 1.14 15.60 -6.80
CA GLY A 195 0.34 15.28 -5.62
C GLY A 195 1.18 14.96 -4.40
N PHE A 196 0.61 14.12 -3.56
CA PHE A 196 1.26 13.56 -2.39
C PHE A 196 1.05 12.06 -2.33
N LYS A 197 1.99 11.35 -1.73
CA LYS A 197 1.92 9.90 -1.56
C LYS A 197 2.08 9.56 -0.08
N ASP A 198 1.14 8.78 0.43
CA ASP A 198 1.23 8.19 1.76
C ASP A 198 2.15 6.99 1.73
N LEU A 199 3.28 7.12 2.43
CA LEU A 199 4.26 6.07 2.60
C LEU A 199 4.12 5.43 3.98
N TRP A 200 5.11 4.67 4.42
CA TRP A 200 5.02 3.84 5.61
C TRP A 200 4.71 4.60 6.91
N GLU A 201 5.42 5.70 7.21
CA GLU A 201 5.18 6.58 8.37
C GLU A 201 5.15 8.09 8.05
N HIS A 202 5.19 8.47 6.77
CA HIS A 202 5.25 9.86 6.35
C HIS A 202 4.55 10.08 5.00
N ILE A 203 4.25 11.34 4.70
CA ILE A 203 3.77 11.77 3.38
C ILE A 203 4.97 12.27 2.59
N SER A 204 5.04 11.95 1.30
CA SER A 204 6.06 12.42 0.37
C SER A 204 5.43 13.15 -0.82
N PRO A 205 6.17 14.02 -1.52
CA PRO A 205 5.76 14.54 -2.81
C PRO A 205 5.55 13.43 -3.85
N LEU A 206 4.44 13.48 -4.59
CA LEU A 206 4.19 12.60 -5.73
C LEU A 206 4.61 13.31 -7.02
N PRO A 207 5.54 12.74 -7.82
CA PRO A 207 5.88 13.29 -9.13
C PRO A 207 4.67 13.33 -10.07
N ALA A 208 4.59 14.35 -10.91
CA ALA A 208 3.61 14.44 -11.97
C ALA A 208 4.02 13.56 -13.17
N GLU A 209 3.05 12.92 -13.82
CA GLU A 209 3.25 12.24 -15.12
C GLU A 209 3.48 13.25 -16.28
N GLY A 210 3.21 14.54 -16.03
CA GLY A 210 3.38 15.64 -16.99
C GLY A 210 3.52 16.99 -16.25
N LEU A 211 2.95 18.06 -16.80
CA LEU A 211 3.01 19.40 -16.19
C LEU A 211 1.87 19.64 -15.19
N SER A 212 2.23 20.05 -13.97
CA SER A 212 1.28 20.40 -12.91
C SER A 212 0.77 21.85 -13.05
N LEU A 213 -0.28 22.04 -13.85
CA LEU A 213 -0.97 23.34 -13.94
C LEU A 213 -1.67 23.73 -12.62
N GLN A 214 -1.93 22.74 -11.77
CA GLN A 214 -2.55 22.94 -10.46
C GLN A 214 -1.61 23.68 -9.52
N MET A 215 -0.31 23.37 -9.61
CA MET A 215 0.72 24.14 -8.90
C MET A 215 0.88 25.56 -9.43
N LYS A 216 0.76 25.80 -10.75
CA LYS A 216 0.77 27.17 -11.29
C LYS A 216 -0.33 28.02 -10.65
N LYS A 217 -1.56 27.48 -10.59
CA LYS A 217 -2.70 28.15 -9.94
C LYS A 217 -2.47 28.36 -8.44
N PHE A 218 -1.93 27.35 -7.75
CA PHE A 218 -1.66 27.44 -6.32
C PHE A 218 -0.57 28.46 -5.99
N CYS A 219 0.55 28.47 -6.74
CA CYS A 219 1.60 29.47 -6.61
C CYS A 219 1.07 30.88 -6.89
N PHE A 220 0.21 31.07 -7.89
CA PHE A 220 -0.41 32.37 -8.17
C PHE A 220 -1.26 32.88 -7.00
N LEU A 221 -1.91 32.00 -6.24
CA LEU A 221 -2.70 32.40 -5.07
C LEU A 221 -1.83 32.88 -3.90
N TYR A 222 -0.68 32.26 -3.67
CA TYR A 222 0.11 32.46 -2.45
C TYR A 222 1.46 33.17 -2.64
N ASN A 223 1.89 33.40 -3.88
CA ASN A 223 3.13 34.10 -4.20
C ASN A 223 3.04 34.80 -5.57
N LYS A 224 2.14 35.80 -5.69
CA LYS A 224 1.85 36.51 -6.94
C LYS A 224 3.06 37.18 -7.59
N ASP A 225 4.00 37.62 -6.77
CA ASP A 225 5.20 38.35 -7.21
C ASP A 225 6.34 37.41 -7.65
N CYS A 226 6.11 36.10 -7.70
CA CYS A 226 7.08 35.14 -8.17
C CYS A 226 7.40 35.39 -9.65
N LYS A 227 8.66 35.74 -9.93
CA LYS A 227 9.19 36.00 -11.29
C LYS A 227 8.95 34.88 -12.30
N TYR A 228 8.73 33.65 -11.83
CA TYR A 228 8.48 32.50 -12.70
C TYR A 228 6.99 32.32 -13.07
N LEU A 229 6.03 33.01 -12.46
CA LEU A 229 4.60 32.68 -12.64
C LEU A 229 4.03 33.02 -14.01
N VAL A 230 4.41 34.17 -14.59
CA VAL A 230 3.77 34.69 -15.80
C VAL A 230 4.23 33.87 -17.02
N ASP A 231 5.51 33.96 -17.35
CA ASP A 231 6.04 33.41 -18.61
C ASP A 231 6.92 32.18 -18.45
N ASN A 232 7.31 31.82 -17.22
CA ASN A 232 8.43 30.90 -17.02
C ASN A 232 8.20 29.80 -15.96
N PHE A 233 6.94 29.44 -15.71
CA PHE A 233 6.59 28.56 -14.59
C PHE A 233 7.24 27.18 -14.72
N ILE A 234 7.35 26.69 -15.97
CA ILE A 234 7.95 25.41 -16.29
C ILE A 234 9.43 25.36 -15.85
N ASN A 235 10.13 26.49 -15.92
CA ASN A 235 11.55 26.61 -15.58
C ASN A 235 11.80 27.07 -14.14
N CYS A 236 10.74 27.18 -13.31
CA CYS A 236 10.92 27.38 -11.89
C CYS A 236 11.60 26.13 -11.31
N PRO A 237 12.81 26.24 -10.71
CA PRO A 237 13.56 25.05 -10.31
C PRO A 237 12.96 24.37 -9.08
N ASN A 238 12.39 25.14 -8.16
CA ASN A 238 12.04 24.68 -6.82
C ASN A 238 10.72 25.31 -6.34
N VAL A 239 9.94 24.57 -5.56
CA VAL A 239 8.83 25.13 -4.77
C VAL A 239 9.43 26.07 -3.72
N CYS A 240 9.01 27.34 -3.72
CA CYS A 240 9.46 28.30 -2.71
C CYS A 240 8.87 28.00 -1.33
N GLU A 241 9.54 28.47 -0.28
CA GLU A 241 9.15 28.25 1.12
C GLU A 241 7.68 28.63 1.39
N THR A 242 7.26 29.82 0.95
CA THR A 242 5.87 30.30 1.10
C THR A 242 4.86 29.31 0.52
N THR A 243 5.13 28.78 -0.67
CA THR A 243 4.25 27.80 -1.33
C THR A 243 4.27 26.46 -0.59
N ALA A 244 5.46 26.00 -0.17
CA ALA A 244 5.60 24.75 0.57
C ALA A 244 4.84 24.78 1.90
N ILE A 245 4.94 25.88 2.66
CA ILE A 245 4.18 26.09 3.91
C ILE A 245 2.68 25.99 3.63
N LYS A 246 2.18 26.72 2.62
CA LYS A 246 0.75 26.74 2.30
C LYS A 246 0.23 25.39 1.80
N LEU A 247 1.05 24.62 1.08
CA LEU A 247 0.70 23.24 0.69
C LEU A 247 0.54 22.33 1.91
N VAL A 248 1.48 22.40 2.86
CA VAL A 248 1.43 21.58 4.07
C VAL A 248 0.21 21.94 4.93
N GLU A 249 -0.06 23.24 5.14
CA GLU A 249 -1.27 23.71 5.83
C GLU A 249 -2.54 23.21 5.14
N PHE A 250 -2.58 23.29 3.80
CA PHE A 250 -3.70 22.79 3.02
C PHE A 250 -3.93 21.28 3.26
N LEU A 251 -2.87 20.47 3.28
CA LEU A 251 -2.98 19.03 3.55
C LEU A 251 -3.44 18.74 4.98
N GLN A 252 -2.89 19.43 5.97
CA GLN A 252 -3.26 19.27 7.38
C GLN A 252 -4.76 19.48 7.60
N LEU A 253 -5.34 20.46 6.92
CA LEU A 253 -6.76 20.80 6.99
C LEU A 253 -7.65 19.84 6.19
N ASN A 254 -7.19 19.40 5.00
CA ASN A 254 -8.08 18.77 4.02
C ASN A 254 -7.88 17.26 3.85
N LEU A 255 -6.68 16.71 4.06
CA LEU A 255 -6.39 15.33 3.63
C LEU A 255 -7.21 14.29 4.39
N LEU A 256 -7.32 14.39 5.72
CA LEU A 256 -8.16 13.45 6.48
C LEU A 256 -9.63 13.54 6.06
N LEU A 257 -10.14 14.75 5.83
CA LEU A 257 -11.52 14.96 5.39
C LEU A 257 -11.74 14.36 3.99
N TYR A 258 -10.77 14.55 3.10
CA TYR A 258 -10.77 13.94 1.78
C TYR A 258 -10.88 12.42 1.89
N ILE A 259 -9.98 11.79 2.66
CA ILE A 259 -9.97 10.33 2.87
C ILE A 259 -11.30 9.84 3.46
N LYS A 260 -11.85 10.54 4.46
CA LYS A 260 -13.14 10.16 5.07
C LYS A 260 -14.31 10.21 4.08
N LYS A 261 -14.30 11.16 3.14
CA LYS A 261 -15.44 11.43 2.26
C LYS A 261 -15.33 10.75 0.88
N LYS A 262 -14.10 10.54 0.39
CA LYS A 262 -13.80 9.96 -0.94
C LYS A 262 -13.13 8.59 -0.86
N GLY A 263 -12.73 8.16 0.33
CA GLY A 263 -11.90 6.97 0.53
C GLY A 263 -10.41 7.29 0.35
N ALA A 264 -9.55 6.46 0.95
CA ALA A 264 -8.14 6.45 0.62
C ALA A 264 -7.94 5.86 -0.77
N ASP A 265 -6.94 6.36 -1.50
CA ASP A 265 -6.55 5.80 -2.79
C ASP A 265 -5.92 4.41 -2.62
N ILE A 266 -6.09 3.55 -3.62
CA ILE A 266 -5.62 2.16 -3.59
C ILE A 266 -4.09 2.04 -3.48
N ASN A 267 -3.35 3.07 -3.91
CA ASN A 267 -1.89 3.13 -3.86
C ASN A 267 -1.39 4.20 -2.86
N GLY A 268 -2.29 4.77 -2.05
CA GLY A 268 -2.00 5.88 -1.15
C GLY A 268 -1.64 7.19 -1.87
N GLU A 269 -2.06 7.35 -3.13
CA GLU A 269 -1.76 8.53 -3.93
C GLU A 269 -2.88 9.57 -3.84
N TYR A 270 -2.50 10.82 -3.60
CA TYR A 270 -3.40 11.96 -3.49
C TYR A 270 -3.01 13.04 -4.50
N PRO A 271 -3.45 12.90 -5.77
CA PRO A 271 -3.17 13.87 -6.82
C PRO A 271 -3.73 15.27 -6.50
N LEU A 272 -2.98 16.32 -6.84
CA LEU A 272 -3.38 17.71 -6.57
C LEU A 272 -4.72 18.06 -7.22
N TYR A 273 -5.01 17.56 -8.42
CA TYR A 273 -6.28 17.87 -9.09
C TYR A 273 -7.49 17.32 -8.32
N LYS A 274 -7.37 16.17 -7.65
CA LYS A 274 -8.43 15.62 -6.78
C LYS A 274 -8.50 16.39 -5.46
N LEU A 275 -7.35 16.70 -4.87
CA LEU A 275 -7.29 17.41 -3.59
C LEU A 275 -7.84 18.84 -3.71
N PHE A 276 -7.46 19.59 -4.74
CA PHE A 276 -7.88 20.98 -4.93
C PHE A 276 -9.36 21.12 -5.34
N THR A 277 -9.94 20.10 -5.98
CA THR A 277 -11.39 20.06 -6.27
C THR A 277 -12.22 19.70 -5.06
N PHE A 278 -11.66 19.02 -4.06
CA PHE A 278 -12.39 18.59 -2.86
C PHE A 278 -12.76 19.72 -1.88
N LYS A 279 -12.15 20.91 -2.00
CA LYS A 279 -12.17 22.01 -1.02
C LYS A 279 -13.45 22.07 -0.17
N LYS A 280 -13.28 21.93 1.14
CA LYS A 280 -14.28 22.35 2.12
C LYS A 280 -14.53 23.84 1.91
N LEU A 281 -15.79 24.23 1.72
CA LEU A 281 -16.27 25.60 1.92
C LEU A 281 -15.94 26.00 3.36
N SER A 282 -14.75 26.54 3.56
CA SER A 282 -14.40 27.34 4.71
C SER A 282 -13.62 28.50 4.13
N SER A 283 -14.40 29.51 3.73
CA SER A 283 -14.04 30.94 3.62
C SER A 283 -12.60 31.23 3.19
N PHE A 284 -12.43 31.58 1.91
CA PHE A 284 -11.39 32.52 1.50
C PHE A 284 -11.74 33.91 2.03
#